data_AF-A0A3S4YEL9-F1
#
_entry.id   AF-A0A3S4YEL9-F1
#
_cell.length_a   1.000
_cell.length_b   1.000
_cell.length_c   1.000
_cell.angle_alpha   90.00
_cell.angle_beta   90.00
_cell.angle_gamma   90.00
#
_symmetry.space_group_name_H-M   'P 1'
#
loop_
_entity.id
_entity.type
_entity.pdbx_description
1 polymer ?
#
loop_
_entity_poly.entity_id
_entity_poly.type
_entity_poly.pdbx_seq_one_letter_code
_entity_poly.pdbx_strand_id
1 'polypeptide(L)'
;MCAYTTQGDIGVDVEKRVPIDIHDYQEVLTPEEFTQLVQGENVDFFRLWSLKEAIIKADGRGFALSPTTFTLPHPFANGLTVDVAEKRWYLYSQDIGEEYVLSSASTSYETALFSLAFDTLLA
;
A
#
# COMPACT_ATOMS: atom_id res chain seq x y z
N MET A 1 2.22 -10.87 -8.21
CA MET A 1 3.25 -10.26 -7.34
C MET A 1 3.41 -11.13 -6.10
N CYS A 2 4.60 -11.21 -5.53
CA CYS A 2 4.88 -11.97 -4.31
C CYS A 2 5.84 -11.16 -3.45
N ALA A 3 5.66 -11.21 -2.14
CA ALA A 3 6.58 -10.65 -1.17
C ALA A 3 6.91 -11.71 -0.12
N TYR A 4 8.17 -11.76 0.30
CA TYR A 4 8.64 -12.65 1.34
C TYR A 4 9.61 -11.90 2.23
N THR A 5 9.66 -12.28 3.50
CA THR A 5 10.66 -11.81 4.45
C THR A 5 11.14 -12.96 5.31
N THR A 6 12.40 -12.93 5.73
CA THR A 6 12.94 -13.83 6.76
C THR A 6 12.81 -13.24 8.17
N GLN A 7 12.41 -11.97 8.29
CA GLN A 7 12.26 -11.26 9.56
C GLN A 7 11.05 -10.33 9.55
N GLY A 8 10.26 -10.37 10.63
CA GLY A 8 9.11 -9.49 10.80
C GLY A 8 7.95 -9.82 9.86
N ASP A 9 7.03 -8.88 9.76
CA ASP A 9 5.83 -9.03 8.93
C ASP A 9 6.02 -8.34 7.58
N ILE A 10 5.33 -8.84 6.56
CA ILE A 10 5.33 -8.25 5.22
C ILE A 10 3.97 -8.42 4.57
N GLY A 11 3.53 -7.39 3.86
CA GLY A 11 2.34 -7.40 3.03
C GLY A 11 2.62 -6.72 1.72
N VAL A 12 1.95 -7.17 0.66
CA VAL A 12 2.08 -6.64 -0.69
C VAL A 12 0.69 -6.52 -1.30
N ASP A 13 0.52 -5.47 -2.08
CA ASP A 13 -0.68 -5.26 -2.85
C ASP A 13 -0.37 -4.61 -4.21
N VAL A 14 -1.22 -4.86 -5.20
CA VAL A 14 -1.08 -4.29 -6.54
C VAL A 14 -2.45 -3.89 -7.06
N GLU A 15 -2.54 -2.64 -7.52
CA GLU A 15 -3.80 -2.06 -7.99
C GLU A 15 -3.67 -1.55 -9.42
N LYS A 16 -4.73 -1.74 -10.22
CA LYS A 16 -4.84 -1.16 -11.55
C LYS A 16 -5.55 0.19 -11.45
N ARG A 17 -4.94 1.24 -11.98
CA ARG A 17 -5.58 2.55 -12.16
C ARG A 17 -6.69 2.45 -13.18
N VAL A 18 -7.90 2.72 -12.74
CA VAL A 18 -9.11 2.81 -13.56
C VAL A 18 -9.90 4.06 -13.17
N PRO A 19 -10.77 4.59 -14.04
CA PRO A 19 -11.68 5.66 -13.65
C PRO A 19 -12.59 5.21 -12.50
N ILE A 20 -12.68 6.03 -11.45
CA ILE A 20 -13.52 5.80 -10.27
C ILE A 20 -14.18 7.10 -9.81
N ASP A 21 -15.25 6.98 -9.03
CA ASP A 21 -15.76 8.07 -8.20
C ASP A 21 -15.22 7.89 -6.76
N ILE A 22 -14.47 8.88 -6.25
CA ILE A 22 -13.89 8.83 -4.91
C ILE A 22 -14.97 8.73 -3.81
N HIS A 23 -16.18 9.22 -4.07
CA HIS A 23 -17.28 9.14 -3.10
C HIS A 23 -17.69 7.70 -2.79
N ASP A 24 -17.50 6.76 -3.73
CA ASP A 24 -17.79 5.33 -3.51
C ASP A 24 -16.82 4.68 -2.50
N TYR A 25 -15.69 5.33 -2.21
CA TYR A 25 -14.61 4.79 -1.36
C TYR A 25 -14.49 5.51 -0.01
N GLN A 26 -15.45 6.37 0.35
CA GLN A 26 -15.41 7.13 1.60
C GLN A 26 -15.27 6.22 2.85
N GLU A 27 -15.84 5.03 2.83
CA GLU A 27 -15.81 4.08 3.96
C GLU A 27 -14.43 3.48 4.23
N VAL A 28 -13.49 3.59 3.28
CA VAL A 28 -12.11 3.07 3.43
C VAL A 28 -11.06 4.17 3.58
N LEU A 29 -11.49 5.43 3.66
CA LEU A 29 -10.64 6.61 3.76
C LEU A 29 -10.80 7.28 5.12
N THR A 30 -9.71 7.82 5.67
CA THR A 30 -9.87 8.76 6.80
C THR A 30 -10.46 10.08 6.27
N PRO A 31 -11.10 10.90 7.12
CA PRO A 31 -11.61 12.20 6.70
C PRO A 31 -10.52 13.10 6.08
N GLU A 32 -9.29 12.98 6.55
CA GLU A 32 -8.13 13.69 6.01
C GLU A 32 -7.79 13.23 4.60
N GLU A 33 -7.64 11.92 4.38
CA GLU A 33 -7.35 11.34 3.06
C GLU A 33 -8.45 11.64 2.04
N PHE A 34 -9.72 11.51 2.46
CA PHE A 34 -10.86 11.84 1.62
C PHE A 34 -10.83 13.31 1.19
N THR A 35 -10.54 14.21 2.14
CA THR A 35 -10.42 15.65 1.85
C THR A 35 -9.30 15.92 0.85
N GLN A 36 -8.11 15.31 1.03
CA GLN A 36 -6.98 15.47 0.10
C GLN A 36 -7.31 14.98 -1.32
N LEU A 37 -8.00 13.85 -1.43
CA LEU A 37 -8.42 13.29 -2.73
C LEU A 37 -9.45 14.17 -3.44
N VAL A 38 -10.46 14.68 -2.72
CA VAL A 38 -11.53 15.51 -3.30
C VAL A 38 -11.05 16.92 -3.62
N GLN A 39 -10.14 17.50 -2.82
CA GLN A 39 -9.61 18.84 -3.03
C GLN A 39 -8.56 18.92 -4.17
N GLY A 40 -8.20 17.78 -4.77
CA GLY A 40 -7.41 17.75 -5.99
C GLY A 40 -5.91 17.96 -5.78
N GLU A 41 -5.35 17.53 -4.64
CA GLU A 41 -3.90 17.59 -4.38
C GLU A 41 -3.07 16.60 -5.24
N ASN A 42 -3.62 16.10 -6.36
CA ASN A 42 -3.04 15.02 -7.19
C ASN A 42 -2.66 13.78 -6.37
N VAL A 43 -3.46 13.45 -5.33
CA VAL A 43 -3.28 12.21 -4.58
C VAL A 43 -3.73 11.04 -5.45
N ASP A 44 -2.82 10.09 -5.67
CA ASP A 44 -3.14 8.83 -6.35
C ASP A 44 -3.88 7.90 -5.39
N PHE A 45 -5.21 7.80 -5.58
CA PHE A 45 -6.07 6.90 -4.80
C PHE A 45 -5.57 5.46 -4.79
N PHE A 46 -5.13 4.93 -5.93
CA PHE A 46 -4.71 3.53 -6.02
C PHE A 46 -3.40 3.30 -5.26
N ARG A 47 -2.51 4.29 -5.23
CA ARG A 47 -1.29 4.23 -4.41
C ARG A 47 -1.63 4.29 -2.93
N LEU A 48 -2.52 5.20 -2.52
CA LEU A 48 -3.01 5.26 -1.14
C LEU A 48 -3.63 3.93 -0.72
N TRP A 49 -4.56 3.43 -1.52
CA TRP A 49 -5.32 2.22 -1.25
C TRP A 49 -4.41 0.99 -1.16
N SER A 50 -3.53 0.79 -2.14
CA SER A 50 -2.60 -0.34 -2.13
C SER A 50 -1.61 -0.29 -0.95
N LEU A 51 -1.18 0.89 -0.50
CA LEU A 51 -0.36 1.01 0.72
C LEU A 51 -1.16 0.62 1.98
N LYS A 52 -2.43 1.02 2.09
CA LYS A 52 -3.30 0.64 3.21
C LYS A 52 -3.57 -0.86 3.22
N GLU A 53 -3.90 -1.45 2.07
CA GLU A 53 -4.04 -2.89 1.89
C GLU A 53 -2.76 -3.64 2.24
N ALA A 54 -1.58 -3.14 1.83
CA ALA A 54 -0.31 -3.76 2.17
C ALA A 54 -0.08 -3.83 3.69
N ILE A 55 -0.41 -2.77 4.45
CA ILE A 55 -0.37 -2.79 5.93
C ILE A 55 -1.37 -3.80 6.49
N ILE A 56 -2.62 -3.76 6.02
CA ILE A 56 -3.69 -4.65 6.51
C ILE A 56 -3.36 -6.14 6.25
N LYS A 57 -2.78 -6.45 5.08
CA LYS A 57 -2.32 -7.79 4.70
C LYS A 57 -1.13 -8.22 5.55
N ALA A 58 -0.18 -7.32 5.82
CA ALA A 58 0.97 -7.61 6.68
C ALA A 58 0.56 -7.85 8.15
N ASP A 59 -0.41 -7.08 8.64
CA ASP A 59 -0.96 -7.22 9.99
C ASP A 59 -1.75 -8.53 10.16
N GLY A 60 -2.41 -9.01 9.11
CA GLY A 60 -3.03 -10.32 9.03
C GLY A 60 -4.44 -10.42 9.64
N ARG A 61 -4.96 -9.36 10.27
CA ARG A 61 -6.34 -9.33 10.79
C ARG A 61 -7.40 -9.01 9.72
N GLY A 62 -6.98 -8.68 8.49
CA GLY A 62 -7.90 -8.19 7.45
C GLY A 62 -8.63 -6.93 7.92
N PHE A 63 -9.89 -6.75 7.49
CA PHE A 63 -10.68 -5.56 7.84
C PHE A 63 -11.03 -5.41 9.34
N ALA A 64 -10.65 -6.35 10.21
CA ALA A 64 -10.69 -6.09 11.65
C ALA A 64 -9.67 -5.01 12.07
N LEU A 65 -8.62 -4.78 11.29
CA LEU A 65 -7.89 -3.52 11.26
C LEU A 65 -8.55 -2.62 10.21
N SER A 66 -9.44 -1.73 10.64
CA SER A 66 -10.14 -0.85 9.71
C SER A 66 -9.17 0.13 9.03
N PRO A 67 -9.26 0.32 7.70
CA PRO A 67 -8.43 1.31 7.00
C PRO A 67 -8.71 2.74 7.50
N THR A 68 -9.84 3.01 8.14
CA THR A 68 -10.17 4.35 8.66
C THR A 68 -9.53 4.68 10.01
N THR A 69 -8.80 3.76 10.64
CA THR A 69 -8.16 4.00 11.96
C THR A 69 -6.73 4.55 11.86
N PHE A 70 -6.20 4.74 10.66
CA PHE A 70 -4.86 5.29 10.43
C PHE A 70 -4.82 6.06 9.11
N THR A 71 -4.06 7.16 9.09
CA THR A 71 -3.80 7.99 7.90
C THR A 71 -2.37 7.74 7.42
N LEU A 72 -2.17 7.65 6.10
CA LEU A 72 -0.82 7.55 5.53
C LEU A 72 -0.18 8.94 5.32
N PRO A 73 1.14 9.07 5.53
CA PRO A 73 1.84 10.32 5.25
C PRO A 73 1.84 10.62 3.74
N HIS A 74 1.47 11.85 3.39
CA HIS A 74 1.53 12.40 2.03
C HIS A 74 2.61 13.50 1.96
N PRO A 75 3.45 13.59 0.89
CA PRO A 75 3.47 12.76 -0.31
C PRO A 75 3.94 11.32 -0.07
N PHE A 76 3.45 10.36 -0.87
CA PHE A 76 3.87 8.97 -0.78
C PHE A 76 5.30 8.80 -1.29
N ALA A 77 6.25 8.69 -0.37
CA ALA A 77 7.66 8.46 -0.66
C ALA A 77 8.17 7.16 -0.04
N ASN A 78 9.11 6.50 -0.71
CA ASN A 78 9.73 5.28 -0.20
C ASN A 78 10.62 5.57 1.01
N GLY A 79 10.56 4.69 2.01
CA GLY A 79 11.27 4.87 3.28
C GLY A 79 10.52 5.68 4.33
N LEU A 80 9.31 6.16 4.00
CA LEU A 80 8.38 6.68 5.01
C LEU A 80 7.93 5.55 5.95
N THR A 81 7.64 5.94 7.19
CA THR A 81 7.11 5.03 8.19
C THR A 81 5.78 5.52 8.72
N VAL A 82 4.90 4.58 9.07
CA VAL A 82 3.66 4.85 9.79
C VAL A 82 3.53 3.89 10.96
N ASP A 83 3.11 4.40 12.12
CA ASP A 83 2.84 3.58 13.30
C ASP A 83 1.36 3.19 13.31
N VAL A 84 1.05 1.90 13.15
CA VAL A 84 -0.31 1.36 13.09
C VAL A 84 -0.38 0.09 13.94
N ALA A 85 -1.35 0.03 14.84
CA ALA A 85 -1.59 -1.11 15.73
C ALA A 85 -0.32 -1.62 16.44
N GLU A 86 0.37 -0.71 17.13
CA GLU A 86 1.59 -0.99 17.92
C GLU A 86 2.81 -1.44 17.10
N LYS A 87 2.73 -1.41 15.77
CA LYS A 87 3.83 -1.73 14.86
C LYS A 87 4.22 -0.51 14.04
N ARG A 88 5.52 -0.42 13.75
CA ARG A 88 6.06 0.53 12.76
C ARG A 88 6.17 -0.15 11.41
N TRP A 89 5.54 0.44 10.40
CA TRP A 89 5.55 -0.06 9.04
C TRP A 89 6.43 0.81 8.16
N TYR A 90 7.41 0.19 7.50
CA TYR A 90 8.18 0.79 6.42
C TYR A 90 7.40 0.63 5.12
N LEU A 91 7.16 1.75 4.45
CA LEU A 91 6.34 1.81 3.25
C LEU A 91 7.21 1.88 2.00
N TYR A 92 6.80 1.10 1.00
CA TYR A 92 7.37 1.12 -0.32
C TYR A 92 6.25 1.09 -1.36
N SER A 93 6.35 1.91 -2.40
CA SER A 93 5.47 1.86 -3.57
C SER A 93 6.22 2.19 -4.86
N GLN A 94 5.81 1.57 -5.96
CA GLN A 94 6.35 1.84 -7.30
C GLN A 94 5.29 1.66 -8.37
N ASP A 95 5.48 2.32 -9.50
CA ASP A 95 4.66 2.08 -10.69
C ASP A 95 5.14 0.82 -11.43
N ILE A 96 4.20 0.03 -11.92
CA ILE A 96 4.45 -1.07 -12.86
C ILE A 96 3.85 -0.68 -14.20
N GLY A 97 4.70 -0.17 -15.09
CA GLY A 97 4.22 0.53 -16.29
C GLY A 97 3.40 1.77 -15.92
N GLU A 98 2.45 2.14 -16.77
CA GLU A 98 1.61 3.33 -16.54
C GLU A 98 0.32 2.99 -15.76
N GLU A 99 -0.14 1.74 -15.84
CA GLU A 99 -1.47 1.35 -15.39
C GLU A 99 -1.52 0.81 -13.96
N TYR A 100 -0.41 0.35 -13.40
CA TYR A 100 -0.43 -0.36 -12.10
C TYR A 100 0.45 0.32 -11.08
N VAL A 101 0.06 0.20 -9.82
CA VAL A 101 0.87 0.55 -8.66
C VAL A 101 1.04 -0.66 -7.77
N LEU A 102 2.29 -0.94 -7.41
CA LEU A 102 2.68 -1.94 -6.43
C LEU A 102 2.99 -1.23 -5.12
N SER A 103 2.49 -1.77 -4.02
CA SER A 103 2.80 -1.29 -2.68
C SER A 103 3.18 -2.45 -1.76
N SER A 104 4.10 -2.20 -0.83
CA SER A 104 4.44 -3.14 0.23
C SER A 104 4.65 -2.42 1.55
N ALA A 105 4.32 -3.12 2.64
CA ALA A 105 4.56 -2.69 4.00
C ALA A 105 5.32 -3.78 4.75
N SER A 106 6.36 -3.42 5.50
CA SER A 106 7.10 -4.37 6.33
C SER A 106 7.49 -3.76 7.67
N THR A 107 7.63 -4.59 8.71
CA THR A 107 8.24 -4.18 9.98
C THR A 107 9.77 -4.18 9.93
N SER A 108 10.37 -4.53 8.79
CA SER A 108 11.80 -4.49 8.51
C SER A 108 12.10 -3.54 7.35
N TYR A 109 13.21 -2.81 7.41
CA TYR A 109 13.55 -1.77 6.44
C TYR A 109 14.07 -2.31 5.10
N GLU A 110 14.54 -3.55 5.06
CA GLU A 110 15.17 -4.13 3.87
C GLU A 110 14.11 -4.59 2.86
N THR A 111 13.85 -3.76 1.85
CA THR A 111 13.03 -4.17 0.69
C THR A 111 13.92 -4.28 -0.55
N ALA A 112 13.97 -5.48 -1.13
CA ALA A 112 14.55 -5.71 -2.44
C ALA A 112 13.46 -6.23 -3.37
N LEU A 113 13.41 -5.68 -4.59
CA LEU A 113 12.47 -6.10 -5.62
C LEU A 113 13.20 -6.90 -6.69
N PHE A 114 12.65 -8.06 -7.00
CA PHE A 114 13.14 -8.94 -8.05
C PHE A 114 12.03 -9.15 -9.07
N SER A 115 12.36 -9.00 -10.35
CA SER A 115 11.51 -9.44 -11.45
C SER A 115 11.98 -10.82 -11.90
N LEU A 116 11.07 -11.79 -11.91
CA LEU A 116 11.34 -13.15 -12.36
C LEU A 116 10.62 -13.37 -13.70
N ALA A 117 11.37 -13.82 -14.71
CA ALA A 117 10.76 -14.29 -15.94
C ALA A 117 9.98 -15.58 -15.70
N PHE A 118 8.91 -15.81 -16.45
CA PHE A 118 8.10 -17.02 -16.33
C PHE A 118 8.95 -18.30 -16.49
N ASP A 119 9.93 -18.27 -17.39
CA ASP A 119 10.83 -19.39 -17.65
C ASP A 119 11.71 -19.74 -16.44
N THR A 120 11.94 -18.81 -15.51
CA THR A 120 12.71 -19.04 -14.28
C THR A 120 11.89 -19.81 -13.23
N LEU A 121 10.56 -19.80 -13.30
CA LEU A 121 9.68 -20.50 -12.36
C LEU A 121 9.46 -21.97 -12.72
N LEU A 122 9.84 -22.39 -13.93
CA LEU A 122 9.65 -23.74 -14.46
C LEU A 122 10.92 -24.61 -14.43
N ALA A 123 12.05 -24.04 -13.98
CA ALA A 123 13.34 -24.72 -13.81
C ALA A 123 13.50 -25.27 -12.39
#